data_AF-A0A972UHU8-F1
#
_entry.id   AF-A0A972UHU8-F1
#
_cell.length_a   1.000
_cell.length_b   1.000
_cell.length_c   1.000
_cell.angle_alpha   90.00
_cell.angle_beta   90.00
_cell.angle_gamma   90.00
#
_symmetry.space_group_name_H-M   'P 1'
#
loop_
_entity.id
_entity.type
_entity.pdbx_description
1 polymer ?
#
loop_
_entity_poly.entity_id
_entity_poly.type
_entity_poly.pdbx_seq_one_letter_code
_entity_poly.pdbx_strand_id
1 'polypeptide(L)'
;IGDVKAAYDKYGRCVIAVSEGIHDDSGEAIVTKLAQEVEKDAHGNVQLSGTGALADLLCASIREGTGLKRVRGDTFGYLQRSFLGCVSDVDQAEARAVGEKAAAYAHDGDSDGTVTIHRTGSGDNYSAEYKLSNLEDVAGKTKVMADDMINANGHDVTDTFVDYLRPLLGSGMGEAFRLEAARVEKILKK
;
A
#
# COMPACT_ATOMS: atom_id res chain seq x y z
N ILE A 1 2.97 9.63 16.61
CA ILE A 1 4.18 10.36 17.09
C ILE A 1 5.00 9.52 18.07
N GLY A 2 4.39 8.97 19.14
CA GLY A 2 5.09 8.12 20.11
C GLY A 2 5.84 6.96 19.46
N ASP A 3 5.17 6.20 18.59
CA ASP A 3 5.79 5.04 17.92
C ASP A 3 6.94 5.43 16.98
N VAL A 4 6.81 6.56 16.28
CA VAL A 4 7.90 7.11 15.44
C VAL A 4 9.13 7.41 16.29
N LYS A 5 8.94 8.03 17.45
CA LYS A 5 10.04 8.32 18.38
C LYS A 5 10.66 7.03 18.93
N ALA A 6 9.83 6.07 19.36
CA ALA A 6 10.30 4.78 19.87
C ALA A 6 11.12 4.00 18.82
N ALA A 7 10.63 3.94 17.57
CA ALA A 7 11.34 3.31 16.46
C ALA A 7 12.68 4.02 16.16
N TYR A 8 12.67 5.37 16.16
CA TYR A 8 13.88 6.15 15.94
C TYR A 8 14.91 5.96 17.07
N ASP A 9 14.49 5.97 18.34
CA ASP A 9 15.39 5.77 19.48
C ASP A 9 16.01 4.37 19.47
N LYS A 10 15.23 3.35 19.08
CA LYS A 10 15.70 1.96 18.96
C LYS A 10 16.65 1.75 17.78
N TYR A 11 16.31 2.27 16.61
CA TYR A 11 16.98 1.91 15.34
C TYR A 11 17.82 3.03 14.71
N GLY A 12 17.72 4.26 15.21
CA GLY A 12 18.32 5.45 14.63
C GLY A 12 17.64 5.94 13.34
N ARG A 13 16.52 5.32 12.95
CA ARG A 13 15.70 5.65 11.78
C ARG A 13 14.29 5.10 11.95
N CYS A 14 13.33 5.68 11.24
CA CYS A 14 11.97 5.19 11.10
C CYS A 14 11.56 5.38 9.63
N VAL A 15 10.97 4.35 9.03
CA VAL A 15 10.39 4.40 7.67
C VAL A 15 8.90 4.20 7.84
N ILE A 16 8.10 5.06 7.21
CA ILE A 16 6.65 5.06 7.34
C ILE A 16 6.11 4.97 5.91
N ALA A 17 5.33 3.93 5.62
CA ALA A 17 4.48 3.87 4.44
C ALA A 17 3.09 4.34 4.83
N VAL A 18 2.50 5.24 4.06
CA VAL A 18 1.21 5.85 4.38
C VAL A 18 0.34 5.89 3.14
N SER A 19 -0.89 5.40 3.26
CA SER A 19 -1.89 5.46 2.20
C SER A 19 -2.40 6.90 2.04
N GLU A 20 -2.72 7.30 0.81
CA GLU A 20 -3.28 8.63 0.53
C GLU A 20 -4.61 8.87 1.28
N GLY A 21 -5.43 7.83 1.43
CA GLY A 21 -6.74 7.88 2.08
C GLY A 21 -6.76 7.66 3.59
N ILE A 22 -5.67 7.92 4.31
CA ILE A 22 -5.69 7.79 5.78
C ILE A 22 -6.72 8.74 6.41
N HIS A 23 -7.50 8.21 7.33
CA HIS A 23 -8.55 8.91 8.07
C HIS A 23 -8.49 8.54 9.54
N ASP A 24 -9.17 9.33 10.37
CA ASP A 24 -9.32 9.06 11.79
C ASP A 24 -10.49 8.11 12.09
N ASP A 25 -10.78 7.92 13.37
CA ASP A 25 -11.91 7.12 13.89
C ASP A 25 -13.30 7.69 13.52
N SER A 26 -13.38 8.97 13.16
CA SER A 26 -14.60 9.62 12.66
C SER A 26 -14.78 9.51 11.15
N GLY A 27 -13.79 8.96 10.43
CA GLY A 27 -13.75 8.92 8.97
C GLY A 27 -13.29 10.22 8.31
N GLU A 28 -12.82 11.19 9.10
CA GLU A 28 -12.25 12.43 8.59
C GLU A 28 -10.82 12.20 8.08
N ALA A 29 -10.55 12.60 6.83
CA ALA A 29 -9.23 12.45 6.23
C ALA A 29 -8.16 13.22 7.02
N ILE A 30 -7.02 12.58 7.32
CA ILE A 30 -5.96 13.20 8.13
C ILE A 30 -5.41 14.47 7.49
N VAL A 31 -5.45 14.58 6.17
CA VAL A 31 -5.01 15.80 5.46
C VAL A 31 -5.80 17.03 5.90
N THR A 32 -7.11 16.93 6.16
CA THR A 32 -7.96 18.11 6.48
C THR A 32 -7.65 18.66 7.85
N LYS A 33 -7.20 17.80 8.76
CA LYS A 33 -6.77 18.19 10.10
C LYS A 33 -5.41 18.87 10.11
N LEU A 34 -4.56 18.54 9.15
CA LEU A 34 -3.20 19.07 9.05
C LEU A 34 -3.11 20.30 8.13
N ALA A 35 -3.97 20.38 7.12
CA ALA A 35 -3.99 21.48 6.17
C ALA A 35 -4.73 22.69 6.74
N GLN A 36 -4.22 23.89 6.45
CA GLN A 36 -4.89 25.16 6.78
C GLN A 36 -5.98 25.53 5.75
N GLU A 37 -5.86 25.04 4.52
CA GLU A 37 -6.83 25.23 3.43
C GLU A 37 -7.13 23.87 2.77
N VAL A 38 -8.41 23.54 2.58
CA VAL A 38 -8.87 22.25 2.05
C VAL A 38 -9.61 22.48 0.75
N GLU A 39 -9.06 22.00 -0.38
CA GLU A 39 -9.79 21.94 -1.65
C GLU A 39 -10.65 20.68 -1.73
N LYS A 40 -11.88 20.82 -2.23
CA LYS A 40 -12.81 19.72 -2.47
C LYS A 40 -13.10 19.60 -3.97
N ASP A 41 -13.18 18.38 -4.46
CA ASP A 41 -13.58 18.10 -5.83
C ASP A 41 -15.09 18.32 -6.06
N ALA A 42 -15.53 18.21 -7.31
CA ALA A 42 -16.93 18.39 -7.72
C ALA A 42 -17.90 17.33 -7.13
N HIS A 43 -17.39 16.23 -6.58
CA HIS A 43 -18.17 15.18 -5.92
C HIS A 43 -18.18 15.33 -4.38
N GLY A 44 -17.54 16.37 -3.86
CA GLY A 44 -17.45 16.66 -2.43
C GLY A 44 -16.35 15.88 -1.70
N ASN A 45 -15.50 15.13 -2.41
CA ASN A 45 -14.34 14.49 -1.82
C ASN A 45 -13.27 15.55 -1.58
N VAL A 46 -12.54 15.42 -0.48
CA VAL A 46 -11.31 16.19 -0.27
C VAL A 46 -10.34 15.80 -1.38
N GLN A 47 -9.83 16.78 -2.13
CA GLN A 47 -8.91 16.52 -3.22
C GLN A 47 -7.53 16.18 -2.64
N LEU A 48 -7.37 14.89 -2.29
CA LEU A 48 -6.16 14.29 -1.73
C LEU A 48 -5.07 14.11 -2.79
N SER A 49 -5.48 13.93 -4.05
CA SER A 49 -4.60 13.55 -5.15
C SER A 49 -4.02 14.76 -5.87
N GLY A 50 -2.69 14.82 -5.98
CA GLY A 50 -1.99 15.69 -6.93
C GLY A 50 -1.00 16.69 -6.35
N THR A 51 -0.98 16.92 -5.03
CA THR A 51 -0.18 18.03 -4.46
C THR A 51 1.04 17.59 -3.65
N GLY A 52 1.20 16.29 -3.33
CA GLY A 52 2.25 15.83 -2.40
C GLY A 52 2.10 16.37 -0.96
N ALA A 53 1.03 17.12 -0.70
CA ALA A 53 0.84 17.89 0.53
C ALA A 53 0.73 16.98 1.77
N LEU A 54 0.13 15.79 1.65
CA LEU A 54 0.02 14.86 2.77
C LEU A 54 1.40 14.48 3.33
N ALA A 55 2.37 14.19 2.46
CA ALA A 55 3.72 13.82 2.88
C ALA A 55 4.41 14.98 3.62
N ASP A 56 4.30 16.20 3.09
CA ASP A 56 4.89 17.40 3.71
C ASP A 56 4.24 17.74 5.05
N LEU A 57 2.91 17.66 5.13
CA LEU A 57 2.14 17.90 6.35
C LEU A 57 2.47 16.87 7.44
N LEU A 58 2.54 15.59 7.09
CA LEU A 58 2.96 14.54 8.03
C LEU A 58 4.41 14.74 8.47
N CYS A 59 5.31 15.12 7.54
CA CYS A 59 6.69 15.43 7.88
C CYS A 59 6.78 16.59 8.88
N ALA A 60 6.01 17.66 8.68
CA ALA A 60 5.95 18.79 9.59
C ALA A 60 5.45 18.36 10.98
N SER A 61 4.34 17.63 11.04
CA SER A 61 3.76 17.11 12.28
C SER A 61 4.75 16.21 13.04
N ILE A 62 5.47 15.34 12.34
CA ILE A 62 6.51 14.49 12.96
C ILE A 62 7.67 15.32 13.48
N ARG A 63 8.16 16.31 12.72
CA ARG A 63 9.27 17.19 13.17
C ARG A 63 8.90 17.92 14.45
N GLU A 64 7.70 18.51 14.49
CA GLU A 64 7.19 19.22 15.66
C GLU A 64 7.01 18.28 16.85
N GLY A 65 6.35 17.14 16.67
CA GLY A 65 6.05 16.20 17.75
C GLY A 65 7.26 15.41 18.28
N THR A 66 8.36 15.33 17.53
CA THR A 66 9.54 14.52 17.91
C THR A 66 10.82 15.32 18.15
N GLY A 67 10.92 16.53 17.61
CA GLY A 67 12.15 17.33 17.57
C GLY A 67 13.20 16.81 16.57
N LEU A 68 12.86 15.85 15.71
CA LEU A 68 13.77 15.32 14.70
C LEU A 68 14.04 16.34 13.59
N LYS A 69 15.32 16.58 13.29
CA LYS A 69 15.73 17.53 12.24
C LYS A 69 15.56 16.99 10.82
N ARG A 70 15.67 15.67 10.64
CA ARG A 70 15.68 15.01 9.32
C ARG A 70 14.46 14.12 9.16
N VAL A 71 13.39 14.70 8.64
CA VAL A 71 12.16 13.99 8.26
C VAL A 71 11.85 14.35 6.81
N ARG A 72 11.70 13.36 5.94
CA ARG A 72 11.47 13.53 4.50
C ARG A 72 10.33 12.61 4.09
N GLY A 73 9.51 13.07 3.16
CA GLY A 73 8.40 12.33 2.61
C GLY A 73 8.47 12.39 1.10
N ASP A 74 8.16 11.28 0.45
CA ASP A 74 8.10 11.13 -0.99
C ASP A 74 6.70 10.66 -1.34
N THR A 75 6.05 11.34 -2.30
CA THR A 75 4.72 10.94 -2.79
C THR A 75 4.88 10.24 -4.13
N PHE A 76 4.63 8.94 -4.16
CA PHE A 76 4.71 8.14 -5.37
C PHE A 76 3.40 8.31 -6.15
N GLY A 77 3.32 9.35 -6.99
CA GLY A 77 2.17 9.60 -7.86
C GLY A 77 2.05 8.58 -9.00
N TYR A 78 2.43 8.95 -10.23
CA TYR A 78 2.43 7.99 -11.35
C TYR A 78 3.50 6.91 -11.21
N LEU A 79 4.59 7.17 -10.50
CA LEU A 79 5.71 6.23 -10.37
C LEU A 79 5.27 4.87 -9.84
N GLN A 80 4.37 4.80 -8.84
CA GLN A 80 3.93 3.51 -8.29
C GLN A 80 3.02 2.69 -9.22
N ARG A 81 2.45 3.30 -10.28
CA ARG A 81 1.47 2.66 -11.17
C ARG A 81 1.86 2.65 -12.65
N SER A 82 3.05 3.16 -12.98
CA SER A 82 3.50 3.29 -14.38
C SER A 82 4.99 3.04 -14.55
N PHE A 83 5.65 2.45 -13.55
CA PHE A 83 7.07 2.15 -13.60
C PHE A 83 7.35 0.76 -14.17
N LEU A 84 7.56 0.71 -15.49
CA LEU A 84 7.83 -0.53 -16.24
C LEU A 84 9.08 -1.30 -15.77
N GLY A 85 9.99 -0.65 -15.03
CA GLY A 85 11.19 -1.29 -14.48
C GLY A 85 10.96 -2.14 -13.23
N CYS A 86 9.77 -2.08 -12.62
CA CYS A 86 9.41 -2.85 -11.42
C CYS A 86 8.00 -3.40 -11.59
N VAL A 87 7.88 -4.55 -12.24
CA VAL A 87 6.59 -5.19 -12.52
C VAL A 87 6.67 -6.65 -12.08
N SER A 88 5.69 -7.10 -11.32
CA SER A 88 5.55 -8.52 -10.98
C SER A 88 5.28 -9.33 -12.25
N ASP A 89 5.97 -10.45 -12.42
CA ASP A 89 5.68 -11.44 -13.45
C ASP A 89 4.33 -12.13 -13.22
N VAL A 90 3.97 -12.36 -11.94
CA VAL A 90 2.63 -12.85 -11.55
C VAL A 90 1.53 -11.90 -11.97
N ASP A 91 1.59 -10.61 -11.60
CA ASP A 91 0.62 -9.58 -12.03
C ASP A 91 0.48 -9.51 -13.56
N GLN A 92 1.58 -9.57 -14.31
CA GLN A 92 1.55 -9.60 -15.78
C GLN A 92 0.83 -10.82 -16.34
N ALA A 93 1.12 -12.01 -15.80
CA ALA A 93 0.50 -13.26 -16.22
C ALA A 93 -1.01 -13.25 -15.91
N GLU A 94 -1.38 -12.79 -14.72
CA GLU A 94 -2.78 -12.71 -14.29
C GLU A 94 -3.56 -11.67 -15.10
N ALA A 95 -3.01 -10.47 -15.32
CA ALA A 95 -3.65 -9.44 -16.14
C ALA A 95 -3.92 -9.92 -17.56
N ARG A 96 -2.96 -10.66 -18.15
CA ARG A 96 -3.13 -11.27 -19.47
C ARG A 96 -4.21 -12.36 -19.46
N ALA A 97 -4.17 -13.27 -18.49
CA ALA A 97 -5.14 -14.36 -18.36
C ALA A 97 -6.56 -13.83 -18.15
N VAL A 98 -6.75 -12.76 -17.37
CA VAL A 98 -8.02 -12.06 -17.21
C VAL A 98 -8.56 -11.58 -18.56
N GLY A 99 -7.72 -10.94 -19.39
CA GLY A 99 -8.10 -10.47 -20.72
C GLY A 99 -8.46 -11.61 -21.68
N GLU A 100 -7.66 -12.68 -21.70
CA GLU A 100 -7.93 -13.87 -22.53
C GLU A 100 -9.25 -14.55 -22.14
N LYS A 101 -9.53 -14.68 -20.83
CA LYS A 101 -10.79 -15.24 -20.33
C LYS A 101 -11.98 -14.35 -20.64
N ALA A 102 -11.84 -13.04 -20.51
CA ALA A 102 -12.90 -12.10 -20.85
C ALA A 102 -13.29 -12.22 -22.34
N ALA A 103 -12.31 -12.32 -23.23
CA ALA A 103 -12.56 -12.52 -24.66
C ALA A 103 -13.24 -13.87 -24.96
N ALA A 104 -12.83 -14.94 -24.28
CA ALA A 104 -13.45 -16.25 -24.42
C ALA A 104 -14.91 -16.26 -23.95
N TYR A 105 -15.21 -15.70 -22.76
CA TYR A 105 -16.58 -15.59 -22.26
C TYR A 105 -17.47 -14.74 -23.19
N ALA A 106 -16.94 -13.66 -23.74
CA ALA A 106 -17.67 -12.81 -24.68
C ALA A 106 -17.91 -13.49 -26.05
N HIS A 107 -17.07 -14.44 -26.45
CA HIS A 107 -17.22 -15.18 -27.69
C HIS A 107 -18.19 -16.37 -27.56
N ASP A 108 -18.00 -17.17 -26.52
CA ASP A 108 -18.68 -18.46 -26.35
C ASP A 108 -20.04 -18.35 -25.64
N GLY A 109 -20.30 -17.23 -24.94
CA GLY A 109 -21.45 -17.06 -24.05
C GLY A 109 -22.45 -16.00 -24.52
N ASP A 110 -23.72 -16.22 -24.17
CA ASP A 110 -24.73 -15.17 -24.06
C ASP A 110 -24.83 -14.75 -22.58
N SER A 111 -23.71 -14.22 -22.05
CA SER A 111 -23.55 -13.93 -20.62
C SER A 111 -22.81 -12.62 -20.40
N ASP A 112 -23.21 -11.87 -19.38
CA ASP A 112 -22.58 -10.65 -18.91
C ASP A 112 -21.88 -10.85 -17.55
N GLY A 113 -20.88 -10.02 -17.26
CA GLY A 113 -20.15 -10.11 -16.00
C GLY A 113 -18.77 -9.46 -16.05
N THR A 114 -17.99 -9.69 -14.99
CA THR A 114 -16.56 -9.37 -14.94
C THR A 114 -15.75 -10.63 -14.67
N VAL A 115 -14.51 -10.67 -15.14
CA VAL A 115 -13.59 -11.75 -14.77
C VAL A 115 -12.93 -11.41 -13.43
N THR A 116 -13.09 -12.31 -12.46
CA THR A 116 -12.49 -12.19 -11.13
C THR A 116 -11.39 -13.23 -10.93
N ILE A 117 -10.37 -12.87 -10.15
CA ILE A 117 -9.25 -13.73 -9.79
C ILE A 117 -9.53 -14.36 -8.42
N HIS A 118 -9.54 -15.68 -8.36
CA HIS A 118 -9.79 -16.48 -7.17
C HIS A 118 -8.53 -17.25 -6.82
N ARG A 119 -7.85 -16.84 -5.75
CA ARG A 119 -6.68 -17.56 -5.24
C ARG A 119 -7.09 -18.97 -4.79
N THR A 120 -6.38 -19.98 -5.29
CA THR A 120 -6.59 -21.41 -4.97
C THR A 120 -5.40 -22.05 -4.28
N GLY A 121 -4.26 -21.36 -4.20
CA GLY A 121 -3.07 -21.80 -3.47
C GLY A 121 -2.35 -20.66 -2.75
N SER A 122 -1.31 -20.98 -1.98
CA SER A 122 -0.55 -20.03 -1.17
C SER A 122 0.95 -20.34 -1.16
N GLY A 123 1.76 -19.35 -0.77
CA GLY A 123 3.22 -19.49 -0.71
C GLY A 123 3.80 -19.94 -2.04
N ASP A 124 4.66 -20.97 -1.99
CA ASP A 124 5.31 -21.54 -3.17
C ASP A 124 4.35 -22.29 -4.11
N ASN A 125 3.16 -22.66 -3.62
CA ASN A 125 2.09 -23.31 -4.39
C ASN A 125 1.01 -22.31 -4.82
N TYR A 126 1.37 -21.03 -4.92
CA TYR A 126 0.44 -20.00 -5.36
C TYR A 126 -0.19 -20.35 -6.70
N SER A 127 -1.51 -20.24 -6.77
CA SER A 127 -2.30 -20.45 -7.97
C SER A 127 -3.60 -19.66 -7.89
N ALA A 128 -4.16 -19.37 -9.06
CA ALA A 128 -5.40 -18.63 -9.18
C ALA A 128 -6.28 -19.21 -10.29
N GLU A 129 -7.59 -19.15 -10.06
CA GLU A 129 -8.63 -19.44 -11.04
C GLU A 129 -9.30 -18.13 -11.48
N TYR A 130 -9.75 -18.11 -12.74
CA TYR A 130 -10.46 -16.98 -13.33
C TYR A 130 -11.90 -17.36 -13.57
N LYS A 131 -12.84 -16.59 -13.01
CA LYS A 131 -14.28 -16.88 -13.06
C LYS A 131 -15.03 -15.68 -13.61
N LEU A 132 -16.09 -15.94 -14.38
CA LEU A 132 -17.09 -14.92 -14.69
C LEU A 132 -17.96 -14.72 -13.43
N SER A 133 -18.01 -13.49 -12.92
CA SER A 133 -18.82 -13.10 -11.77
C SER A 133 -19.82 -12.02 -12.15
N ASN A 134 -20.99 -12.05 -11.52
CA ASN A 134 -22.04 -11.08 -11.77
C ASN A 134 -21.57 -9.67 -11.38
N LEU A 135 -21.94 -8.66 -12.18
CA LEU A 135 -21.55 -7.28 -11.91
C LEU A 135 -22.13 -6.78 -10.57
N GLU A 136 -23.34 -7.18 -10.20
CA GLU A 136 -23.96 -6.84 -8.91
C GLU A 136 -23.18 -7.35 -7.69
N ASP A 137 -22.38 -8.40 -7.87
CA ASP A 137 -21.57 -8.96 -6.79
C ASP A 137 -20.33 -8.13 -6.51
N VAL A 138 -19.87 -7.32 -7.47
CA VAL A 138 -18.60 -6.58 -7.42
C VAL A 138 -18.76 -5.06 -7.49
N ALA A 139 -19.73 -4.56 -8.25
CA ALA A 139 -19.84 -3.15 -8.59
C ALA A 139 -20.20 -2.32 -7.36
N GLY A 140 -19.44 -1.26 -7.12
CA GLY A 140 -19.62 -0.38 -5.96
C GLY A 140 -19.26 -1.00 -4.61
N LYS A 141 -18.72 -2.23 -4.59
CA LYS A 141 -18.23 -2.88 -3.36
C LYS A 141 -16.71 -2.75 -3.26
N THR A 142 -16.23 -2.54 -2.04
CA THR A 142 -14.79 -2.40 -1.76
C THR A 142 -14.31 -3.60 -0.96
N LYS A 143 -13.22 -4.23 -1.42
CA LYS A 143 -12.50 -5.23 -0.63
C LYS A 143 -11.58 -4.50 0.36
N VAL A 144 -11.95 -4.49 1.64
CA VAL A 144 -11.10 -3.98 2.71
C VAL A 144 -10.03 -5.01 3.09
N MET A 145 -8.89 -4.53 3.58
CA MET A 145 -7.87 -5.39 4.18
C MET A 145 -8.47 -6.10 5.40
N ALA A 146 -8.20 -7.40 5.53
CA ALA A 146 -8.72 -8.17 6.65
C ALA A 146 -8.01 -7.77 7.96
N ASP A 147 -8.74 -7.78 9.08
CA ASP A 147 -8.21 -7.35 10.38
C ASP A 147 -7.01 -8.19 10.84
N ASP A 148 -6.98 -9.49 10.50
CA ASP A 148 -5.88 -10.40 10.82
C ASP A 148 -4.59 -10.11 10.03
N MET A 149 -4.66 -9.27 9.01
CA MET A 149 -3.51 -8.75 8.26
C MET A 149 -2.89 -7.51 8.91
N ILE A 150 -3.59 -6.88 9.87
CA ILE A 150 -3.16 -5.68 10.57
C ILE A 150 -2.65 -6.08 11.96
N ASN A 151 -1.44 -5.64 12.30
CA ASN A 151 -0.86 -5.93 13.61
C ASN A 151 -1.68 -5.28 14.74
N ALA A 152 -1.71 -5.89 15.92
CA ALA A 152 -2.41 -5.35 17.09
C ALA A 152 -1.95 -3.94 17.50
N ASN A 153 -0.74 -3.51 17.07
CA ASN A 153 -0.25 -2.15 17.27
C ASN A 153 -0.92 -1.10 16.34
N GLY A 154 -1.70 -1.54 15.34
CA GLY A 154 -2.46 -0.71 14.42
C GLY A 154 -1.66 0.03 13.35
N HIS A 155 -0.34 -0.19 13.24
CA HIS A 155 0.55 0.54 12.32
C HIS A 155 1.62 -0.34 11.68
N ASP A 156 1.47 -1.66 11.79
CA ASP A 156 2.31 -2.65 11.14
C ASP A 156 1.42 -3.76 10.57
N VAL A 157 2.02 -4.63 9.76
CA VAL A 157 1.34 -5.77 9.16
C VAL A 157 1.66 -7.07 9.92
N THR A 158 0.81 -8.08 9.77
CA THR A 158 1.08 -9.41 10.32
C THR A 158 1.79 -10.30 9.29
N ASP A 159 2.29 -11.45 9.74
CA ASP A 159 2.83 -12.47 8.84
C ASP A 159 1.76 -12.96 7.83
N THR A 160 0.48 -12.96 8.21
CA THR A 160 -0.64 -13.25 7.31
C THR A 160 -0.66 -12.33 6.09
N PHE A 161 -0.43 -11.02 6.29
CA PHE A 161 -0.31 -10.08 5.18
C PHE A 161 0.90 -10.39 4.31
N VAL A 162 2.04 -10.66 4.94
CA VAL A 162 3.30 -10.94 4.24
C VAL A 162 3.16 -12.18 3.37
N ASP A 163 2.57 -13.25 3.89
CA ASP A 163 2.29 -14.49 3.17
C ASP A 163 1.26 -14.29 2.06
N TYR A 164 0.27 -13.42 2.29
CA TYR A 164 -0.71 -13.07 1.27
C TYR A 164 -0.06 -12.31 0.10
N LEU A 165 0.79 -11.33 0.39
CA LEU A 165 1.37 -10.41 -0.59
C LEU A 165 2.54 -11.03 -1.35
N ARG A 166 3.39 -11.82 -0.70
CA ARG A 166 4.68 -12.27 -1.25
C ARG A 166 4.59 -12.92 -2.63
N PRO A 167 3.65 -13.85 -2.91
CA PRO A 167 3.53 -14.42 -4.26
C PRO A 167 3.18 -13.37 -5.33
N LEU A 168 2.45 -12.32 -4.96
CA LEU A 168 2.02 -11.26 -5.89
C LEU A 168 3.13 -10.26 -6.24
N LEU A 169 4.27 -10.29 -5.53
CA LEU A 169 5.42 -9.44 -5.83
C LEU A 169 6.28 -9.99 -6.98
N GLY A 170 6.02 -11.24 -7.38
CA GLY A 170 6.70 -11.91 -8.46
C GLY A 170 8.06 -12.48 -8.11
N SER A 171 8.62 -13.28 -9.02
CA SER A 171 9.88 -14.02 -8.79
C SER A 171 11.11 -13.12 -8.71
N GLY A 172 11.01 -11.89 -9.22
CA GLY A 172 12.10 -10.91 -9.26
C GLY A 172 12.26 -10.07 -7.99
N MET A 173 11.39 -10.25 -6.99
CA MET A 173 11.46 -9.48 -5.75
C MET A 173 12.71 -9.89 -4.95
N GLY A 174 13.62 -8.94 -4.76
CA GLY A 174 14.84 -9.18 -4.00
C GLY A 174 14.56 -9.43 -2.51
N GLU A 175 15.29 -10.37 -1.91
CA GLU A 175 15.28 -10.56 -0.46
C GLU A 175 16.07 -9.44 0.22
N ALA A 176 15.45 -8.80 1.20
CA ALA A 176 16.11 -7.78 2.01
C ALA A 176 16.92 -8.44 3.12
N PHE A 177 18.23 -8.23 3.12
CA PHE A 177 19.12 -8.68 4.19
C PHE A 177 19.57 -7.51 5.05
N ARG A 178 19.68 -7.74 6.36
CA ARG A 178 20.34 -6.83 7.29
C ARG A 178 21.66 -7.44 7.72
N LEU A 179 22.75 -6.71 7.51
CA LEU A 179 24.04 -7.10 8.07
C LEU A 179 23.97 -7.00 9.61
N GLU A 180 24.31 -8.09 10.28
CA GLU A 180 24.57 -8.08 11.71
C GLU A 180 25.99 -7.58 11.94
N ALA A 181 26.09 -6.34 12.42
CA ALA A 181 27.36 -5.75 12.84
C ALA A 181 27.18 -5.15 14.24
N ALA A 182 28.21 -5.28 15.08
CA ALA A 182 28.24 -4.63 16.38
C ALA A 182 28.09 -3.11 16.20
N ARG A 183 27.19 -2.49 16.99
CA ARG A 183 27.06 -1.03 17.00
C ARG A 183 28.35 -0.44 17.58
N VAL A 184 29.00 0.42 16.83
CA VAL A 184 30.14 1.22 17.32
C VAL A 184 29.61 2.54 17.87
N GLU A 185 30.20 3.04 18.94
CA GLU A 185 29.84 4.34 19.50
C GLU A 185 30.05 5.45 18.47
N LYS A 186 29.13 6.44 18.44
CA LYS A 186 29.25 7.58 17.55
C LYS A 186 30.40 8.48 18.00
N ILE A 187 31.39 8.70 17.14
CA ILE A 187 32.43 9.70 17.35
C ILE A 187 31.86 11.06 16.91
N LEU A 188 31.25 11.80 17.84
CA LEU A 188 30.52 13.04 17.57
C LEU A 188 31.38 14.32 17.66
N LYS A 189 32.71 14.21 17.61
CA LYS A 189 33.62 15.37 17.60
C LYS A 189 34.76 15.19 16.60
N LYS A 190 34.70 15.95 15.51
CA LYS A 190 35.81 16.46 14.72
C LYS A 190 35.49 17.90 14.33
#